data_AF-A0A962VGG9-F1
#
_entry.id   AF-A0A962VGG9-F1
#
_cell.length_a   1.000
_cell.length_b   1.000
_cell.length_c   1.000
_cell.angle_alpha   90.00
_cell.angle_beta   90.00
_cell.angle_gamma   90.00
#
_symmetry.space_group_name_H-M   'P 1'
#
loop_
_entity.id
_entity.type
_entity.pdbx_description
1 polymer ?
#
loop_
_entity_poly.entity_id
_entity_poly.type
_entity_poly.pdbx_seq_one_letter_code
_entity_poly.pdbx_strand_id
1 'polypeptide(L)'
;GFAAITAQGINLSTNTYYMFYLSLTGFHFMHVVMGLIILAAVLRNAWRGAYSATEHTGIETGASYWHMVDLVWIILFALVYVLH
;
A
#
# COMPACT_ATOMS: atom_id res chain seq x y z
N GLY A 1 29.83 11.19 -1.51
CA GLY A 1 29.43 11.11 -0.09
C GLY A 1 28.31 12.09 0.15
N PHE A 2 27.42 11.81 1.11
CA PHE A 2 26.20 12.60 1.41
C PHE A 2 26.43 14.14 1.44
N ALA A 3 27.63 14.59 1.83
CA ALA A 3 28.05 15.99 1.84
C ALA A 3 28.20 16.67 0.46
N ALA A 4 28.34 15.91 -0.64
CA ALA A 4 28.49 16.47 -2.00
C ALA A 4 27.14 16.83 -2.65
N ILE A 5 26.04 16.20 -2.20
CA ILE A 5 24.69 16.39 -2.74
C ILE A 5 24.06 17.67 -2.18
N THR A 6 24.39 18.02 -0.93
CA THR A 6 23.94 19.26 -0.27
C THR A 6 24.65 20.51 -0.77
N ALA A 7 25.85 20.40 -1.35
CA ALA A 7 26.60 21.53 -1.91
C ALA A 7 26.12 21.97 -3.31
N GLN A 8 25.31 21.17 -4.01
CA GLN A 8 24.84 21.45 -5.38
C GLN A 8 23.52 22.23 -5.45
N GLY A 9 23.02 22.80 -4.35
CA GLY A 9 21.78 23.59 -4.38
C GLY A 9 20.52 22.75 -4.64
N ILE A 10 20.58 21.43 -4.38
CA ILE A 10 19.41 20.56 -4.32
C ILE A 10 18.63 20.95 -3.07
N ASN A 11 17.80 21.97 -3.21
CA ASN A 11 17.02 22.53 -2.12
C ASN A 11 15.97 21.52 -1.64
N LEU A 12 15.84 21.42 -0.33
CA LEU A 12 14.93 20.49 0.34
C LEU A 12 13.45 20.78 0.00
N SER A 13 13.12 21.90 -0.65
CA SER A 13 11.75 22.22 -1.10
C SER A 13 11.26 21.28 -2.22
N THR A 14 12.10 20.98 -3.22
CA THR A 14 11.80 19.94 -4.22
C THR A 14 11.95 18.54 -3.61
N ASN A 15 12.90 18.37 -2.68
CA ASN A 15 13.12 17.11 -1.99
C ASN A 15 11.96 16.74 -1.04
N THR A 16 11.28 17.68 -0.38
CA THR A 16 10.26 17.38 0.64
C THR A 16 8.98 16.81 0.04
N TYR A 17 8.47 17.38 -1.05
CA TYR A 17 7.31 16.80 -1.76
C TYR A 17 7.66 15.42 -2.32
N TYR A 18 8.82 15.27 -2.96
CA TYR A 18 9.27 13.97 -3.48
C TYR A 18 9.54 12.94 -2.37
N MET A 19 10.09 13.34 -1.24
CA MET A 19 10.34 12.49 -0.07
C MET A 19 9.03 12.08 0.59
N PHE A 20 8.09 13.01 0.73
CA PHE A 20 6.75 12.72 1.24
C PHE A 20 6.02 11.75 0.29
N TYR A 21 6.06 12.03 -1.02
CA TYR A 21 5.53 11.16 -2.05
C TYR A 21 6.14 9.74 -2.00
N LEU A 22 7.47 9.62 -2.04
CA LEU A 22 8.17 8.35 -1.95
C LEU A 22 7.90 7.60 -0.65
N SER A 23 7.83 8.30 0.49
CA SER A 23 7.55 7.69 1.80
C SER A 23 6.12 7.17 1.86
N LEU A 24 5.16 7.95 1.35
CA LEU A 24 3.74 7.61 1.34
C LEU A 24 3.45 6.45 0.37
N THR A 25 4.00 6.51 -0.85
CA THR A 25 3.93 5.41 -1.81
C THR A 25 4.65 4.17 -1.29
N GLY A 26 5.81 4.32 -0.64
CA GLY A 26 6.55 3.21 -0.04
C GLY A 26 5.79 2.52 1.10
N PHE A 27 5.19 3.30 2.00
CA PHE A 27 4.34 2.79 3.07
C PHE A 27 3.11 2.07 2.52
N HIS A 28 2.46 2.64 1.49
CA HIS A 28 1.34 2.00 0.83
C HIS A 28 1.75 0.68 0.16
N PHE A 29 2.88 0.68 -0.57
CA PHE A 29 3.42 -0.52 -1.21
C PHE A 29 3.64 -1.65 -0.21
N MET A 30 4.18 -1.35 0.98
CA MET A 30 4.33 -2.33 2.06
C MET A 30 2.97 -2.94 2.47
N HIS A 31 1.91 -2.14 2.56
CA HIS A 31 0.56 -2.63 2.89
C HIS A 31 -0.03 -3.49 1.77
N VAL A 32 0.20 -3.15 0.50
CA VAL A 32 -0.21 -3.97 -0.64
C VAL A 32 0.47 -5.33 -0.60
N VAL A 33 1.79 -5.39 -0.33
CA VAL A 33 2.51 -6.66 -0.17
C VAL A 33 1.94 -7.49 0.98
N MET A 34 1.64 -6.87 2.13
CA MET A 34 0.99 -7.55 3.24
C MET A 34 -0.40 -8.08 2.85
N GLY A 35 -1.19 -7.29 2.12
CA GLY A 35 -2.49 -7.70 1.60
C GLY A 35 -2.39 -8.89 0.63
N LEU A 36 -1.37 -8.91 -0.22
CA LEU A 36 -1.14 -10.03 -1.14
C LEU A 36 -0.84 -11.32 -0.39
N ILE A 37 -0.08 -11.24 0.71
CA ILE A 37 0.19 -12.40 1.57
C ILE A 37 -1.10 -12.90 2.22
N ILE A 38 -1.94 -11.99 2.73
CA ILE A 38 -3.24 -12.33 3.33
C ILE A 38 -4.14 -12.99 2.29
N LEU A 39 -4.28 -12.41 1.10
CA LEU A 39 -5.09 -12.97 0.02
C LEU A 39 -4.55 -14.31 -0.48
N ALA A 40 -3.24 -14.47 -0.58
CA ALA A 40 -2.63 -15.76 -0.94
C ALA A 40 -2.91 -16.84 0.12
N ALA A 41 -2.87 -16.49 1.41
CA ALA A 41 -3.22 -17.40 2.49
C ALA A 41 -4.72 -17.78 2.45
N VAL A 42 -5.61 -16.81 2.21
CA VAL A 42 -7.03 -17.04 2.01
C VAL A 42 -7.26 -17.94 0.80
N LEU A 43 -6.67 -17.64 -0.36
CA LEU A 43 -6.80 -18.46 -1.57
C LEU A 43 -6.32 -19.90 -1.35
N ARG A 44 -5.18 -20.07 -0.67
CA ARG A 44 -4.65 -21.39 -0.30
C ARG A 44 -5.60 -22.16 0.60
N ASN A 45 -6.20 -21.50 1.59
CA ASN A 45 -7.17 -22.13 2.49
C ASN A 45 -8.47 -22.48 1.75
N ALA A 46 -8.90 -21.64 0.81
CA ALA A 46 -10.05 -21.92 -0.05
C ALA A 46 -9.83 -23.16 -0.92
N TRP A 47 -8.66 -23.30 -1.54
CA TRP A 47 -8.31 -24.47 -2.35
C TRP A 47 -8.21 -25.77 -1.53
N ARG A 48 -7.89 -25.68 -0.24
CA ARG A 48 -7.88 -26.83 0.68
C ARG A 48 -9.28 -27.21 1.19
N GLY A 49 -10.33 -26.51 0.76
CA GLY A 49 -11.69 -26.72 1.22
C GLY A 49 -11.92 -26.28 2.67
N ALA A 50 -11.09 -25.37 3.20
CA ALA A 50 -11.18 -24.93 4.59
C ALA A 50 -12.32 -23.93 4.85
N TYR A 51 -13.02 -23.47 3.80
CA TYR A 51 -14.16 -22.58 3.93
C TYR A 51 -15.45 -23.29 3.55
N SER A 52 -16.48 -23.12 4.38
CA SER A 52 -17.85 -23.60 4.13
C SER A 52 -18.81 -22.40 4.08
N ALA A 53 -20.07 -22.63 3.74
CA ALA A 53 -21.09 -21.57 3.75
C ALA A 53 -21.31 -20.93 5.15
N THR A 54 -20.84 -21.55 6.23
CA THR A 54 -20.90 -21.00 7.59
C THR A 54 -19.55 -20.47 8.09
N GLU A 55 -18.45 -20.91 7.49
CA GLU A 55 -17.08 -20.59 7.91
C GLU A 55 -16.35 -19.88 6.75
N HIS A 56 -16.78 -18.66 6.40
CA HIS A 56 -16.17 -17.83 5.34
C HIS A 56 -15.57 -16.52 5.86
N THR A 57 -15.56 -16.31 7.18
CA THR A 57 -15.09 -15.09 7.83
C THR A 57 -13.65 -14.72 7.44
N GLY A 58 -12.79 -15.72 7.20
CA GLY A 58 -11.42 -15.49 6.73
C GLY A 58 -11.35 -14.84 5.35
N ILE A 59 -12.28 -15.20 4.45
CA ILE A 59 -12.40 -14.60 3.11
C ILE A 59 -12.91 -13.17 3.24
N GLU A 60 -14.00 -12.95 3.99
CA GLU A 60 -14.59 -11.63 4.18
C GLU A 60 -13.60 -10.65 4.83
N THR A 61 -12.86 -11.10 5.83
CA THR A 61 -11.85 -10.28 6.51
C THR A 61 -10.70 -9.94 5.56
N GLY A 62 -10.20 -10.92 4.79
CA GLY A 62 -9.14 -10.69 3.80
C GLY A 62 -9.57 -9.75 2.67
N ALA A 63 -10.78 -9.92 2.16
CA ALA A 63 -11.37 -9.04 1.15
C ALA A 63 -11.59 -7.63 1.69
N SER A 64 -12.11 -7.49 2.91
CA SER A 64 -12.33 -6.19 3.55
C SER A 64 -11.01 -5.45 3.78
N TYR A 65 -9.96 -6.15 4.22
CA TYR A 65 -8.61 -5.57 4.32
C TYR A 65 -8.11 -5.07 2.97
N TRP A 66 -8.27 -5.88 1.92
CA TRP A 66 -7.83 -5.51 0.57
C TRP A 66 -8.59 -4.28 0.05
N HIS A 67 -9.91 -4.24 0.21
CA HIS A 67 -10.73 -3.10 -0.18
C HIS A 67 -10.37 -1.83 0.60
N MET A 68 -10.09 -1.93 1.91
CA MET A 68 -9.62 -0.78 2.69
C MET A 68 -8.31 -0.22 2.12
N VAL A 69 -7.34 -1.08 1.78
CA VAL A 69 -6.06 -0.68 1.18
C VAL A 69 -6.27 -0.01 -0.18
N ASP A 70 -7.14 -0.58 -1.02
CA ASP A 70 -7.49 -0.05 -2.35
C ASP A 70 -8.17 1.33 -2.28
N LEU A 71 -9.15 1.51 -1.38
CA LEU A 71 -9.83 2.80 -1.19
C LEU A 71 -8.86 3.90 -0.72
N VAL A 72 -7.96 3.57 0.21
CA VAL A 72 -6.93 4.51 0.65
C VAL A 72 -6.03 4.91 -0.52
N TRP A 73 -5.67 3.97 -1.40
CA TRP A 73 -4.87 4.28 -2.58
C TRP A 73 -5.55 5.24 -3.54
N ILE A 74 -6.82 5.01 -3.85
CA ILE A 74 -7.61 5.87 -4.74
C ILE A 74 -7.64 7.31 -4.22
N ILE A 75 -7.86 7.48 -2.91
CA ILE A 75 -7.86 8.79 -2.27
C ILE A 75 -6.47 9.45 -2.34
N LEU A 76 -5.42 8.70 -2.00
CA LEU A 76 -4.04 9.21 -2.03
C LEU A 76 -3.61 9.60 -3.45
N PHE A 77 -3.94 8.78 -4.45
CA PHE A 77 -3.67 9.09 -5.85
C PHE A 77 -4.40 10.35 -6.30
N ALA A 78 -5.69 10.50 -5.97
CA ALA A 78 -6.43 11.72 -6.29
C ALA A 78 -5.81 12.98 -5.63
N LEU A 79 -5.44 12.89 -4.35
CA LEU A 79 -4.83 14.01 -3.62
C LEU A 79 -3.46 14.41 -4.15
N VAL A 80 -2.63 13.44 -4.55
CA VAL A 80 -1.23 13.67 -4.93
C VAL A 80 -1.05 13.96 -6.43
N TYR A 81 -1.81 13.27 -7.29
CA TYR A 81 -1.65 13.32 -8.75
C TYR A 81 -2.73 14.12 -9.49
N VAL A 82 -3.93 14.30 -8.90
CA VAL A 82 -5.05 15.00 -9.58
C VAL A 82 -5.21 16.43 -9.08
N LEU A 83 -5.01 16.65 -7.78
CA LEU A 83 -5.10 17.99 -7.15
C LEU A 83 -3.82 18.81 -7.25
N HIS A 84 -2.77 18.25 -7.86
CA HIS A 84 -1.48 18.90 -8.09
C HIS A 84 -1.15 18.88 -9.58
#